data_AF-A0A660SGY5-F1
#
_entry.id   AF-A0A660SGY5-F1
#
_cell.length_a   1.000
_cell.length_b   1.000
_cell.length_c   1.000
_cell.angle_alpha   90.00
_cell.angle_beta   90.00
_cell.angle_gamma   90.00
#
_symmetry.space_group_name_H-M   'P 1'
#
loop_
_entity.id
_entity.type
_entity.pdbx_description
1 polymer ?
#
loop_
_entity_poly.entity_id
_entity_poly.type
_entity_poly.pdbx_seq_one_letter_code
_entity_poly.pdbx_strand_id
1 'polypeptide(L)'
;MSYIDQAFRHPSFTHEKGWDRSRSNELLEYLGDAVYELIVRKLILERYPTEDEGWQTERKNRYTNQKFQAKLARRFNLGKRLKLGRGEERTGGKEKDSILAQTLEALIGAVFLEYGYDYAERLLRRMLDGYI
;
A
#
# COMPACT_ATOMS: atom_id res chain seq x y z
N MET A 1 16.00 -4.64 11.60
CA MET A 1 14.56 -4.53 11.93
C MET A 1 13.82 -4.80 10.63
N SER A 2 12.86 -5.74 10.57
CA SER A 2 12.19 -6.06 9.30
C SER A 2 11.30 -4.90 8.85
N TYR A 3 11.43 -4.50 7.58
CA TYR A 3 10.58 -3.50 6.93
C TYR A 3 9.12 -3.97 6.90
N ILE A 4 8.89 -5.29 6.84
CA ILE A 4 7.53 -5.85 6.89
C ILE A 4 6.83 -5.51 8.22
N ASP A 5 7.50 -5.56 9.36
CA ASP A 5 6.87 -5.14 10.62
C ASP A 5 6.70 -3.61 10.68
N GLN A 6 7.61 -2.86 10.07
CA GLN A 6 7.55 -1.40 10.01
C GLN A 6 6.38 -0.90 9.16
N ALA A 7 6.04 -1.59 8.06
CA ALA A 7 4.91 -1.24 7.19
C ALA A 7 3.56 -1.12 7.93
N PHE A 8 3.41 -1.82 9.06
CA PHE A 8 2.19 -1.80 9.88
C PHE A 8 2.25 -0.81 11.05
N ARG A 9 3.28 0.04 11.16
CA ARG A 9 3.42 1.03 12.24
C ARG A 9 2.97 2.40 11.77
N HIS A 10 1.74 2.76 12.10
CA HIS A 10 1.25 4.11 11.82
C HIS A 10 2.00 5.16 12.68
N PRO A 11 2.17 6.40 12.22
CA PRO A 11 2.85 7.46 12.98
C PRO A 11 2.29 7.70 14.39
N SER A 12 0.99 7.49 14.59
CA SER A 12 0.38 7.60 15.93
C SER A 12 0.92 6.56 16.91
N PHE A 13 1.29 5.37 16.44
CA PHE A 13 1.89 4.34 17.28
C PHE A 13 3.32 4.70 17.67
N THR A 14 4.13 5.16 16.71
CA THR A 14 5.51 5.59 17.01
C THR A 14 5.53 6.78 17.93
N HIS A 15 4.62 7.74 17.74
CA HIS A 15 4.45 8.89 18.63
C HIS A 15 4.11 8.46 20.05
N GLU A 16 3.12 7.57 20.24
CA GLU A 16 2.75 7.06 21.58
C GLU A 16 3.90 6.30 22.26
N LYS A 17 4.75 5.62 21.49
CA LYS A 17 5.92 4.91 22.01
C LYS A 17 7.12 5.83 22.29
N GLY A 18 7.06 7.12 21.97
CA GLY A 18 8.20 8.03 22.03
C GLY A 18 9.33 7.62 21.06
N TRP A 19 8.98 6.93 19.98
CA TRP A 19 9.93 6.50 18.95
C TRP A 19 10.09 7.58 17.89
N ASP A 20 11.27 7.60 17.27
CA ASP A 20 11.53 8.44 16.11
C ASP A 20 10.55 8.15 14.97
N ARG A 21 10.12 9.22 14.28
CA ARG A 21 9.13 9.13 13.19
C ARG A 21 9.60 8.26 12.03
N SER A 22 10.92 8.14 11.79
CA SER A 22 11.48 7.23 10.78
C SER A 22 11.17 5.74 11.04
N ARG A 23 10.68 5.39 12.24
CA ARG A 23 10.21 4.03 12.57
C ARG A 23 8.74 3.79 12.20
N SER A 24 8.05 4.80 11.68
CA SER A 24 6.70 4.68 11.12
C SER A 24 6.76 4.07 9.71
N ASN A 25 5.61 3.84 9.12
CA ASN A 25 5.47 3.35 7.77
C ASN A 25 5.62 4.44 6.68
N GLU A 26 5.72 5.73 7.03
CA GLU A 26 5.64 6.84 6.05
C GLU A 26 6.75 6.83 4.99
N LEU A 27 7.99 6.48 5.35
CA LEU A 27 9.07 6.36 4.36
C LEU A 27 8.88 5.16 3.43
N LEU A 28 8.26 4.10 3.94
CA LEU A 28 7.92 2.92 3.14
C LEU A 28 6.72 3.22 2.23
N GLU A 29 5.73 3.96 2.72
CA GLU A 29 4.59 4.47 1.94
C GLU A 29 5.09 5.32 0.78
N TYR A 30 5.97 6.29 1.06
CA TYR A 30 6.55 7.17 0.05
C TYR A 30 7.21 6.40 -1.12
N LEU A 31 8.04 5.40 -0.81
CA LEU A 31 8.64 4.54 -1.82
C LEU A 31 7.60 3.61 -2.47
N GLY A 32 6.72 3.07 -1.65
CA GLY A 32 5.73 2.07 -2.02
C GLY A 32 4.68 2.59 -3.01
N ASP A 33 4.29 3.85 -2.91
CA ASP A 33 3.41 4.53 -3.87
C ASP A 33 4.00 4.50 -5.29
N ALA A 34 5.26 4.93 -5.44
CA ALA A 34 5.95 4.90 -6.73
C ALA A 34 6.08 3.48 -7.30
N VAL A 35 6.40 2.49 -6.44
CA VAL A 35 6.49 1.08 -6.85
C VAL A 35 5.13 0.51 -7.24
N TYR A 36 4.09 0.80 -6.46
CA TYR A 36 2.71 0.41 -6.74
C TYR A 36 2.24 0.96 -8.08
N GLU A 37 2.44 2.26 -8.31
CA GLU A 37 2.04 2.92 -9.55
C GLU A 37 2.77 2.34 -10.78
N LEU A 38 4.07 2.10 -10.69
CA LEU A 38 4.84 1.45 -11.75
C LEU A 38 4.30 0.07 -12.10
N ILE A 39 4.07 -0.78 -11.09
CA ILE A 39 3.56 -2.13 -11.31
C ILE A 39 2.15 -2.07 -11.91
N VAL A 40 1.24 -1.24 -11.37
CA VAL A 40 -0.12 -1.09 -11.93
C VAL A 40 -0.09 -0.65 -13.39
N ARG A 41 0.74 0.34 -13.74
CA ARG A 41 0.94 0.78 -15.13
C ARG A 41 1.44 -0.37 -16.01
N LYS A 42 2.44 -1.13 -15.55
CA LYS A 42 2.96 -2.30 -16.26
C LYS A 42 1.87 -3.34 -16.51
N LEU A 43 1.10 -3.71 -15.49
CA LEU A 43 0.01 -4.69 -15.59
C LEU A 43 -1.08 -4.26 -16.58
N ILE A 44 -1.42 -2.98 -16.57
CA ILE A 44 -2.41 -2.40 -17.49
C ILE A 44 -1.89 -2.45 -18.93
N LEU A 45 -0.65 -2.05 -19.18
CA LEU A 45 -0.03 -2.10 -20.52
C LEU A 45 0.09 -3.54 -21.05
N GLU A 46 0.47 -4.49 -20.20
CA GLU A 46 0.52 -5.92 -20.56
C GLU A 46 -0.86 -6.47 -20.95
N ARG A 47 -1.91 -6.01 -20.26
CA ARG A 47 -3.28 -6.49 -20.46
C ARG A 47 -3.97 -5.83 -21.65
N TYR A 48 -3.67 -4.55 -21.89
CA TYR A 48 -4.35 -3.70 -22.86
C TYR A 48 -3.34 -2.95 -23.76
N PRO A 49 -2.49 -3.67 -24.52
CA PRO A 49 -1.35 -3.06 -25.22
C PRO A 49 -1.72 -2.14 -26.38
N THR A 50 -2.96 -2.17 -26.86
CA THR A 50 -3.44 -1.39 -28.02
C THR A 50 -4.22 -0.14 -27.64
N GLU A 51 -4.51 0.07 -26.36
CA GLU A 51 -5.26 1.22 -25.87
C GLU A 51 -4.37 2.47 -25.77
N ASP A 52 -4.95 3.64 -26.03
CA ASP A 52 -4.23 4.92 -26.01
C ASP A 52 -3.89 5.41 -24.58
N GLU A 53 -3.00 6.39 -24.49
CA GLU A 53 -2.54 6.95 -23.20
C GLU A 53 -3.67 7.46 -22.30
N GLY A 54 -4.72 8.04 -22.88
CA GLY A 54 -5.87 8.56 -22.15
C GLY A 54 -6.64 7.44 -21.46
N TRP A 55 -6.90 6.36 -22.20
CA TRP A 55 -7.51 5.15 -21.68
C TRP A 55 -6.63 4.50 -20.60
N GLN A 56 -5.32 4.36 -20.85
CA GLN A 56 -4.40 3.78 -19.86
C GLN A 56 -4.39 4.58 -18.56
N THR A 57 -4.44 5.90 -18.66
CA THR A 57 -4.44 6.82 -17.51
C THR A 57 -5.75 6.73 -16.72
N GLU A 58 -6.91 6.70 -17.40
CA GLU A 58 -8.21 6.48 -16.75
C GLU A 58 -8.23 5.16 -15.99
N ARG A 59 -7.75 4.10 -16.63
CA ARG A 59 -7.69 2.77 -16.04
C ARG A 59 -6.74 2.72 -14.85
N LYS A 60 -5.57 3.36 -14.95
CA LYS A 60 -4.61 3.49 -13.85
C LYS A 60 -5.22 4.18 -12.64
N ASN A 61 -5.88 5.32 -12.86
CA ASN A 61 -6.51 6.09 -11.79
C ASN A 61 -7.59 5.29 -11.04
N ARG A 62 -8.28 4.36 -11.73
CA ARG A 62 -9.24 3.45 -11.09
C ARG A 62 -8.60 2.49 -10.08
N TYR A 63 -7.34 2.10 -10.28
CA TYR A 63 -6.65 1.12 -9.43
C TYR A 63 -5.60 1.73 -8.49
N THR A 64 -5.24 3.01 -8.65
CA THR A 64 -4.32 3.71 -7.74
C THR A 64 -5.00 4.77 -6.87
N ASN A 65 -6.33 4.81 -6.81
CA ASN A 65 -7.00 5.72 -5.88
C ASN A 65 -7.13 5.10 -4.48
N GLN A 66 -7.14 5.96 -3.47
CA GLN A 66 -7.23 5.59 -2.06
C GLN A 66 -8.38 4.63 -1.75
N LYS A 67 -9.57 4.85 -2.33
CA LYS A 67 -10.74 3.99 -2.09
C LYS A 67 -10.48 2.56 -2.56
N PHE A 68 -9.88 2.40 -3.72
CA PHE A 68 -9.55 1.10 -4.27
C PHE A 68 -8.42 0.41 -3.47
N GLN A 69 -7.35 1.12 -3.15
CA GLN A 69 -6.26 0.57 -2.32
C GLN A 69 -6.76 0.17 -0.92
N ALA A 70 -7.61 0.98 -0.29
CA ALA A 70 -8.24 0.63 0.98
C ALA A 70 -9.12 -0.62 0.86
N LYS A 71 -9.88 -0.76 -0.24
CA LYS A 71 -10.64 -1.98 -0.54
C LYS A 71 -9.73 -3.20 -0.65
N LEU A 72 -8.59 -3.10 -1.33
CA LEU A 72 -7.59 -4.17 -1.39
C LEU A 72 -7.04 -4.50 0.00
N ALA A 73 -6.62 -3.49 0.77
CA ALA A 73 -6.11 -3.68 2.12
C ALA A 73 -7.12 -4.42 3.03
N ARG A 74 -8.42 -4.12 2.92
CA ARG A 74 -9.49 -4.85 3.62
C ARG A 74 -9.65 -6.28 3.14
N ARG A 75 -9.65 -6.52 1.82
CA ARG A 75 -9.72 -7.87 1.22
C ARG A 75 -8.62 -8.78 1.80
N PHE A 76 -7.45 -8.23 2.05
CA PHE A 76 -6.30 -8.95 2.61
C PHE A 76 -6.15 -8.80 4.15
N ASN A 77 -7.16 -8.26 4.84
CA ASN A 77 -7.20 -8.09 6.29
C ASN A 77 -6.00 -7.32 6.88
N LEU A 78 -5.41 -6.39 6.14
CA LEU A 78 -4.21 -5.64 6.60
C LEU A 78 -4.48 -4.85 7.88
N GLY A 79 -5.71 -4.34 8.04
CA GLY A 79 -6.12 -3.59 9.24
C GLY A 79 -5.96 -4.36 10.55
N LYS A 80 -6.00 -5.71 10.53
CA LYS A 80 -5.81 -6.53 11.73
C LYS A 80 -4.37 -6.49 12.27
N ARG A 81 -3.40 -6.19 11.40
CA ARG A 81 -1.98 -6.14 11.74
C ARG A 81 -1.50 -4.72 12.08
N LEU A 82 -2.31 -3.70 11.80
CA LEU A 82 -1.99 -2.30 12.07
C LEU A 82 -1.74 -2.06 13.55
N LYS A 83 -0.61 -1.42 13.82
CA LYS A 83 -0.24 -0.86 15.12
C LYS A 83 -0.55 0.63 15.08
N LEU A 84 -1.50 1.03 15.91
CA LEU A 84 -1.97 2.41 16.06
C LEU A 84 -1.74 2.88 17.49
N GLY A 85 -1.58 4.18 17.70
CA GLY A 85 -1.73 4.77 19.04
C GLY A 85 -3.17 4.62 19.53
N ARG A 86 -3.39 4.61 20.84
CA ARG A 86 -4.70 4.39 21.49
C ARG A 86 -5.76 5.37 21.02
N GLY A 87 -5.40 6.63 20.81
CA GLY A 87 -6.32 7.65 20.29
C GLY A 87 -6.82 7.31 18.88
N GLU A 88 -5.89 6.98 17.99
CA GLU A 88 -6.22 6.61 16.61
C GLU A 88 -7.05 5.31 16.55
N GLU A 89 -6.69 4.32 17.37
CA GLU A 89 -7.44 3.06 17.47
C GLU A 89 -8.87 3.27 17.95
N ARG A 90 -9.09 4.11 18.98
CA ARG A 90 -10.44 4.44 19.50
C ARG A 90 -11.35 5.08 18.46
N THR A 91 -10.78 5.80 17.49
CA THR A 91 -11.55 6.43 16.40
C THR A 91 -11.77 5.50 15.21
N GLY A 92 -11.49 4.20 15.36
CA GLY A 92 -11.67 3.22 14.29
C GLY A 92 -10.59 3.29 13.21
N GLY A 93 -9.37 3.74 13.55
CA GLY A 93 -8.29 3.92 12.57
C GLY A 93 -7.97 2.70 11.70
N LYS A 94 -8.20 1.47 12.22
CA LYS A 94 -8.01 0.22 11.46
C LYS A 94 -8.95 0.08 10.26
N GLU A 95 -10.03 0.85 10.23
CA GLU A 95 -11.03 0.86 9.16
C GLU A 95 -11.00 2.14 8.32
N LYS A 96 -10.11 3.11 8.61
CA LYS A 96 -10.00 4.35 7.83
C LYS A 96 -9.35 4.06 6.47
N ASP A 97 -9.96 4.58 5.40
CA ASP A 97 -9.47 4.38 4.04
C ASP A 97 -8.04 4.87 3.85
N SER A 98 -7.71 6.05 4.40
CA SER A 98 -6.37 6.63 4.31
C SER A 98 -5.32 5.70 4.93
N ILE A 99 -5.50 5.30 6.19
CA ILE A 99 -4.55 4.44 6.90
C ILE A 99 -4.38 3.09 6.20
N LEU A 100 -5.47 2.51 5.71
CA LEU A 100 -5.43 1.23 5.00
C LEU A 100 -4.69 1.32 3.65
N ALA A 101 -4.93 2.39 2.87
CA ALA A 101 -4.24 2.63 1.61
C ALA A 101 -2.73 2.83 1.84
N GLN A 102 -2.36 3.69 2.79
CA GLN A 102 -0.97 3.96 3.16
C GLN A 102 -0.24 2.70 3.67
N THR A 103 -0.94 1.85 4.42
CA THR A 103 -0.40 0.57 4.89
C THR A 103 -0.14 -0.40 3.74
N LEU A 104 -1.01 -0.40 2.72
CA LEU A 104 -0.79 -1.21 1.52
C LEU A 104 0.45 -0.72 0.77
N GLU A 105 0.57 0.58 0.51
CA GLU A 105 1.74 1.17 -0.14
C GLU A 105 3.00 0.86 0.65
N ALA A 106 3.00 1.08 1.97
CA ALA A 106 4.12 0.76 2.82
C ALA A 106 4.50 -0.73 2.81
N LEU A 107 3.51 -1.65 2.69
CA LEU A 107 3.79 -3.07 2.54
C LEU A 107 4.46 -3.37 1.19
N ILE A 108 4.02 -2.73 0.11
CA ILE A 108 4.69 -2.83 -1.19
C ILE A 108 6.12 -2.29 -1.12
N GLY A 109 6.33 -1.12 -0.50
CA GLY A 109 7.66 -0.56 -0.27
C GLY A 109 8.56 -1.47 0.56
N ALA A 110 8.02 -2.10 1.62
CA ALA A 110 8.74 -3.06 2.44
C ALA A 110 9.15 -4.32 1.65
N VAL A 111 8.24 -4.89 0.87
CA VAL A 111 8.53 -6.06 0.04
C VAL A 111 9.56 -5.73 -1.04
N PHE A 112 9.46 -4.54 -1.65
CA PHE A 112 10.44 -4.07 -2.61
C PHE A 112 11.84 -3.94 -2.00
N LEU A 113 11.97 -3.37 -0.80
CA LEU A 113 13.27 -3.22 -0.15
C LEU A 113 13.86 -4.55 0.36
N GLU A 114 13.02 -5.47 0.86
CA GLU A 114 13.51 -6.76 1.38
C GLU A 114 13.76 -7.80 0.28
N TYR A 115 12.91 -7.84 -0.75
CA TYR A 115 12.87 -8.94 -1.72
C TYR A 115 12.99 -8.48 -3.18
N GLY A 116 12.99 -7.17 -3.46
CA GLY A 116 13.14 -6.63 -4.80
C GLY A 116 11.83 -6.54 -5.61
N TYR A 117 11.96 -5.97 -6.81
CA TYR A 117 10.83 -5.67 -7.71
C TYR A 117 9.97 -6.89 -8.04
N ASP A 118 10.58 -8.02 -8.41
CA ASP A 118 9.84 -9.20 -8.86
C ASP A 118 8.89 -9.75 -7.79
N TYR A 119 9.28 -9.65 -6.51
CA TYR A 119 8.41 -10.06 -5.40
C TYR A 119 7.29 -9.06 -5.15
N ALA A 120 7.58 -7.76 -5.26
CA ALA A 120 6.56 -6.71 -5.16
C ALA A 120 5.53 -6.83 -6.30
N GLU A 121 5.97 -7.09 -7.54
CA GLU A 121 5.11 -7.32 -8.69
C GLU A 121 4.23 -8.56 -8.48
N ARG A 122 4.82 -9.70 -8.10
CA ARG A 122 4.05 -10.93 -7.86
C ARG A 122 3.00 -10.75 -6.77
N LEU A 123 3.35 -10.06 -5.69
CA LEU A 123 2.40 -9.74 -4.62
C LEU A 123 1.24 -8.90 -5.17
N LEU A 124 1.55 -7.78 -5.83
CA LEU A 124 0.52 -6.86 -6.27
C LEU A 124 -0.36 -7.46 -7.38
N ARG A 125 0.22 -8.22 -8.32
CA ARG A 125 -0.53 -8.99 -9.31
C ARG A 125 -1.53 -9.95 -8.66
N ARG A 126 -1.12 -10.67 -7.61
CA ARG A 126 -2.03 -11.55 -6.84
C ARG A 126 -3.12 -10.76 -6.10
N MET A 127 -2.82 -9.56 -5.62
CA MET A 127 -3.82 -8.72 -4.95
C MET A 127 -4.86 -8.16 -5.92
N LEU A 128 -4.42 -7.81 -7.12
CA LEU A 128 -5.23 -7.29 -8.23
C LEU A 128 -5.94 -8.38 -9.02
N ASP A 129 -5.70 -9.65 -8.74
CA ASP A 129 -6.38 -10.76 -9.40
C ASP A 129 -7.92 -10.64 -9.26
N GLY A 130 -8.59 -10.67 -10.40
CA GLY A 130 -10.02 -10.38 -10.57
C GLY A 130 -10.38 -8.91 -10.81
N TYR A 131 -9.41 -8.00 -10.93
CA TYR A 131 -9.64 -6.57 -11.24
C TYR A 131 -9.04 -6.12 -12.58
N ILE A 132 -7.88 -6.65 -12.97
CA ILE A 132 -7.15 -6.39 -14.23
C ILE A 132 -7.01 -7.73 -14.98
#